data_AF-A0A7W8X9S8-F1
#
_entry.id   AF-A0A7W8X9S8-F1
#
_cell.length_a   1.000
_cell.length_b   1.000
_cell.length_c   1.000
_cell.angle_alpha   90.00
_cell.angle_beta   90.00
_cell.angle_gamma   90.00
#
_symmetry.space_group_name_H-M   'P 1'
#
loop_
_entity.id
_entity.type
_entity.pdbx_description
1 polymer ?
#
loop_
_entity_poly.entity_id
_entity_poly.type
_entity_poly.pdbx_seq_one_letter_code
_entity_poly.pdbx_strand_id
1 'polypeptide(L)'
;MSCGAILALVHLVLGGEISAAKRWFATLTVLLTASLSLSSGPLTAIVAQVSLLFWNWLLAKDARRWQYLWVILLSMYAFIELASNQTVFEFLLTYFSFEPASAYYRVLIWEFGSQSALNHPIFGVGYGRWDRPEWMPPSIDMYWLYHAILFGIPAGIFMMGGFLTMVASVAFTKETDERRLRYRTAYLIVMTGYFLVGWTVHFWNATYVLFLFLLGSGSWLLGDVVNANLGSARTREINRSSRSRGSARDEDCNGADPGLTDGAERNPKKR
;
A
#
# COMPACT_ATOMS: atom_id res chain seq x y z
N MET A 1 11.30 9.87 12.41
CA MET A 1 10.72 8.88 11.48
C MET A 1 11.76 8.35 10.49
N SER A 2 12.50 9.22 9.78
CA SER A 2 13.44 8.82 8.73
C SER A 2 14.45 7.73 9.14
N CYS A 3 15.01 7.81 10.35
CA CYS A 3 15.95 6.79 10.83
C CYS A 3 15.30 5.43 11.10
N GLY A 4 14.04 5.39 11.55
CA GLY A 4 13.32 4.15 11.81
C GLY A 4 12.72 3.52 10.55
N ALA A 5 12.41 4.33 9.53
CA ALA A 5 11.78 3.89 8.28
C ALA A 5 12.58 2.83 7.51
N ILE A 6 13.91 2.77 7.69
CA ILE A 6 14.77 1.85 6.97
C ILE A 6 14.95 0.49 7.67
N LEU A 7 14.41 0.30 8.88
CA LEU A 7 14.68 -0.89 9.71
C LEU A 7 14.26 -2.19 9.00
N ALA A 8 13.01 -2.27 8.53
CA ALA A 8 12.53 -3.47 7.83
C ALA A 8 13.25 -3.70 6.50
N LEU A 9 13.62 -2.63 5.78
CA LEU A 9 14.41 -2.74 4.55
C LEU A 9 15.80 -3.32 4.85
N VAL A 10 16.50 -2.80 5.85
CA VAL A 10 17.83 -3.29 6.24
C VAL A 10 17.76 -4.76 6.68
N HIS A 11 16.77 -5.12 7.48
CA HIS A 11 16.67 -6.46 8.05
C HIS A 11 16.25 -7.52 7.02
N LEU A 12 15.26 -7.24 6.17
CA LEU A 12 14.70 -8.21 5.23
C LEU A 12 15.32 -8.16 3.82
N VAL A 13 15.76 -6.99 3.35
CA VAL A 13 16.32 -6.81 2.00
C VAL A 13 17.82 -7.04 2.01
N LEU A 14 18.58 -6.17 2.69
CA LEU A 14 20.05 -6.31 2.78
C LEU A 14 20.45 -7.56 3.56
N GLY A 15 19.73 -7.85 4.65
CA GLY A 15 19.97 -9.01 5.51
C GLY A 15 19.80 -10.38 4.84
N GLY A 16 19.18 -10.43 3.66
CA GLY A 16 19.03 -11.68 2.90
C GLY A 16 20.29 -12.12 2.15
N GLU A 17 21.21 -11.19 1.86
CA GLU A 17 22.41 -11.44 1.04
C GLU A 17 23.72 -11.45 1.84
N ILE A 18 23.68 -11.10 3.13
CA ILE A 18 24.85 -10.97 4.01
C ILE A 18 24.80 -11.96 5.17
N SER A 19 25.96 -12.20 5.80
CA SER A 19 26.04 -13.07 6.98
C SER A 19 25.15 -12.56 8.13
N ALA A 20 24.59 -13.50 8.91
CA ALA A 20 23.65 -13.20 9.99
C ALA A 20 24.21 -12.16 10.98
N ALA A 21 25.51 -12.19 11.28
CA ALA A 21 26.16 -11.23 12.17
C ALA A 21 26.12 -9.79 11.62
N LYS A 22 26.39 -9.58 10.32
CA LYS A 22 26.32 -8.25 9.69
C LYS A 22 24.89 -7.72 9.64
N ARG A 23 23.90 -8.60 9.40
CA ARG A 23 22.47 -8.25 9.44
C ARG A 23 22.05 -7.72 10.81
N TRP A 24 22.40 -8.45 11.87
CA TRP A 24 22.06 -8.05 13.23
C TRP A 24 22.78 -6.78 13.65
N PHE A 25 24.05 -6.60 13.28
CA PHE A 25 24.78 -5.36 13.54
C PHE A 25 24.12 -4.15 12.87
N ALA A 26 23.81 -4.23 11.57
CA ALA A 26 23.15 -3.13 10.84
C ALA A 26 21.75 -2.82 11.40
N THR A 27 20.98 -3.85 11.76
CA THR A 27 19.67 -3.68 12.42
C THR A 27 19.81 -2.95 13.76
N LEU A 28 20.82 -3.34 14.56
CA LEU A 28 21.12 -2.71 15.84
C LEU A 28 21.56 -1.26 15.67
N THR A 29 22.38 -0.94 14.68
CA THR A 29 22.79 0.44 14.38
C THR A 29 21.57 1.31 14.07
N VAL A 30 20.68 0.85 13.18
CA VAL A 30 19.44 1.58 12.84
C VAL A 30 18.57 1.79 14.06
N LEU A 31 18.40 0.75 14.88
CA LEU A 31 17.61 0.83 16.11
C LEU A 31 18.22 1.81 17.11
N LEU A 32 19.54 1.77 17.33
CA LEU A 32 20.24 2.71 18.21
C LEU A 32 20.16 4.14 17.69
N THR A 33 20.41 4.39 16.41
CA THR A 33 20.31 5.75 15.83
C THR A 33 18.90 6.30 15.92
N ALA A 34 17.89 5.47 15.68
CA ALA A 34 16.50 5.90 15.75
C ALA A 34 16.03 6.10 17.21
N SER A 35 16.51 5.31 18.17
CA SER A 35 16.25 5.50 19.60
C SER A 35 16.98 6.71 20.18
N LEU A 36 18.23 6.96 19.77
CA LEU A 36 19.01 8.15 20.17
C LEU A 36 18.42 9.46 19.66
N SER A 37 17.55 9.41 18.64
CA SER A 37 16.77 10.57 18.20
C SER A 37 15.71 11.02 19.22
N LEU A 38 15.46 10.23 20.28
CA LEU A 38 14.58 10.50 21.44
C LEU A 38 13.17 11.05 21.13
N SER A 39 12.69 10.92 19.89
CA SER A 39 11.42 11.47 19.46
C SER A 39 10.34 10.38 19.46
N SER A 40 9.16 10.72 19.98
CA SER A 40 8.01 9.80 20.09
C SER A 40 7.56 9.23 18.73
N GLY A 41 7.72 10.00 17.65
CA GLY A 41 7.44 9.56 16.28
C GLY A 41 8.30 8.38 15.80
N PRO A 42 9.64 8.52 15.70
CA PRO A 42 10.51 7.40 15.34
C PRO A 42 10.40 6.20 16.28
N LEU A 43 10.19 6.38 17.60
CA LEU A 43 9.98 5.26 18.51
C LEU A 43 8.71 4.46 18.16
N THR A 44 7.59 5.14 17.92
CA THR A 44 6.34 4.50 17.48
C THR A 44 6.54 3.73 16.18
N ALA A 45 7.30 4.30 15.24
CA ALA A 45 7.64 3.63 13.98
C ALA A 45 8.45 2.34 14.18
N ILE A 46 9.45 2.38 15.07
CA ILE A 46 10.29 1.21 15.39
C ILE A 46 9.44 0.14 16.04
N VAL A 47 8.64 0.48 17.05
CA VAL A 47 7.77 -0.47 17.75
C VAL A 47 6.84 -1.16 16.75
N ALA A 48 6.15 -0.39 15.90
CA ALA A 48 5.28 -0.95 14.86
C ALA A 48 6.04 -1.90 13.90
N GLN A 49 7.20 -1.48 13.40
CA GLN A 49 7.98 -2.29 12.47
C GLN A 49 8.55 -3.55 13.13
N VAL A 50 9.09 -3.45 14.35
CA VAL A 50 9.61 -4.60 15.12
C VAL A 50 8.49 -5.59 15.41
N SER A 51 7.32 -5.13 15.84
CA SER A 51 6.16 -6.00 16.08
C SER A 51 5.72 -6.73 14.82
N LEU A 52 5.66 -6.05 13.67
CA LEU A 52 5.28 -6.67 12.40
C LEU A 52 6.37 -7.63 11.86
N LEU A 53 7.65 -7.30 12.04
CA LEU A 53 8.76 -8.19 11.70
C LEU A 53 8.73 -9.46 12.56
N PHE A 54 8.50 -9.30 13.87
CA PHE A 54 8.34 -10.41 14.80
C PHE A 54 7.13 -11.28 14.43
N TRP A 55 5.99 -10.67 14.10
CA TRP A 55 4.80 -11.37 13.61
C TRP A 55 5.08 -12.19 12.35
N ASN A 56 5.75 -11.57 11.37
CA ASN A 56 6.14 -12.20 10.12
C ASN A 56 7.10 -13.39 10.34
N TRP A 57 8.00 -13.29 11.32
CA TRP A 57 8.91 -14.37 11.71
C TRP A 57 8.18 -15.49 12.47
N LEU A 58 7.35 -15.14 13.46
CA LEU A 58 6.63 -16.09 14.31
C LEU A 58 5.71 -17.01 13.49
N LEU A 59 5.02 -16.44 12.52
CA LEU A 59 4.07 -17.16 11.67
C LEU A 59 4.63 -17.40 10.26
N ALA A 60 5.95 -17.47 10.10
CA ALA A 60 6.61 -17.58 8.79
C ALA A 60 6.13 -18.77 7.93
N LYS A 61 5.68 -19.85 8.58
CA LYS A 61 5.21 -21.08 7.91
C LYS A 61 3.73 -21.05 7.53
N ASP A 62 2.95 -20.10 8.04
CA ASP A 62 1.50 -20.03 7.79
C ASP A 62 1.18 -18.97 6.73
N ALA A 63 0.57 -19.39 5.63
CA ALA A 63 0.11 -18.51 4.56
C ALA A 63 -0.98 -17.52 5.01
N ARG A 64 -1.74 -17.84 6.07
CA ARG A 64 -2.85 -17.03 6.60
C ARG A 64 -2.45 -16.03 7.68
N ARG A 65 -1.16 -15.94 8.01
CA ARG A 65 -0.62 -15.05 9.08
C ARG A 65 -1.13 -13.61 9.05
N TRP A 66 -1.32 -13.03 7.87
CA TRP A 66 -1.83 -11.66 7.73
C TRP A 66 -3.34 -11.56 7.94
N GLN A 67 -4.10 -12.63 7.68
CA GLN A 67 -5.53 -12.68 7.96
C GLN A 67 -5.79 -12.68 9.47
N TYR A 68 -5.01 -13.44 10.25
CA TYR A 68 -5.13 -13.42 11.70
C TYR A 68 -4.84 -12.04 12.28
N LEU A 69 -3.85 -11.32 11.73
CA LEU A 69 -3.55 -9.96 12.16
C LEU A 69 -4.78 -9.05 11.97
N TRP A 70 -5.42 -9.11 10.80
CA TRP A 70 -6.65 -8.34 10.54
C TRP A 70 -7.81 -8.73 11.46
N VAL A 71 -8.00 -10.03 11.72
CA VAL A 71 -9.03 -10.51 12.66
C VAL A 71 -8.78 -9.97 14.07
N ILE A 72 -7.53 -10.00 14.55
CA ILE A 72 -7.16 -9.48 15.87
C ILE A 72 -7.42 -7.96 15.92
N LEU A 73 -6.94 -7.21 14.93
CA LEU A 73 -7.13 -5.75 14.89
C LEU A 73 -8.62 -5.36 14.84
N LEU A 74 -9.42 -6.04 14.02
CA LEU A 74 -10.86 -5.80 13.91
C LEU A 74 -11.60 -6.18 15.20
N SER A 75 -11.19 -7.27 15.84
CA SER A 75 -11.75 -7.69 17.13
C SER A 75 -11.41 -6.70 18.24
N MET A 76 -10.17 -6.20 18.28
CA MET A 76 -9.77 -5.15 19.22
C MET A 76 -10.53 -3.85 18.97
N TYR A 77 -10.70 -3.45 17.71
CA TYR A 77 -11.49 -2.29 17.34
C TYR A 77 -12.94 -2.42 17.84
N ALA A 78 -13.61 -3.54 17.53
CA ALA A 78 -14.98 -3.79 17.97
C ALA A 78 -15.11 -3.84 19.49
N PHE A 79 -14.13 -4.44 20.18
CA PHE A 79 -14.10 -4.47 21.64
C PHE A 79 -14.01 -3.06 22.24
N ILE A 80 -13.11 -2.22 21.73
CA ILE A 80 -12.94 -0.84 22.22
C ILE A 80 -14.21 -0.04 21.95
N GLU A 81 -14.77 -0.10 20.74
CA GLU A 81 -15.99 0.64 20.38
C GLU A 81 -17.20 0.27 21.27
N LEU A 82 -17.29 -1.00 21.70
CA LEU A 82 -18.38 -1.47 22.57
C LEU A 82 -18.13 -1.23 24.07
N ALA A 83 -16.87 -1.22 24.50
CA ALA A 83 -16.50 -1.13 25.90
C ALA A 83 -16.12 0.30 26.36
N SER A 84 -15.81 1.20 25.42
CA SER A 84 -15.34 2.56 25.68
C SER A 84 -16.43 3.59 25.40
N ASN A 85 -16.44 4.68 26.18
CA ASN A 85 -17.26 5.86 25.90
C ASN A 85 -16.58 6.85 24.93
N GLN A 86 -15.34 6.58 24.53
CA GLN A 86 -14.56 7.37 23.57
C GLN A 86 -14.51 6.65 22.23
N THR A 87 -14.34 7.40 21.14
CA THR A 87 -14.09 6.78 19.82
C THR A 87 -12.80 5.95 19.87
N VAL A 88 -12.71 4.88 19.06
CA VAL A 88 -11.49 4.05 19.02
C VAL A 88 -10.24 4.89 18.74
N PHE A 89 -10.36 5.92 17.91
CA PHE A 89 -9.24 6.79 17.58
C PHE A 89 -8.75 7.60 18.80
N GLU A 90 -9.66 8.23 19.55
CA GLU A 90 -9.33 8.97 20.78
C GLU A 90 -8.77 8.04 21.86
N PHE A 91 -9.34 6.84 21.99
CA PHE A 91 -8.84 5.83 22.92
C PHE A 91 -7.38 5.47 22.59
N LEU A 92 -7.08 5.19 21.31
CA LEU A 92 -5.72 4.87 20.89
C LEU A 92 -4.75 6.03 21.14
N LEU A 93 -5.15 7.27 20.84
CA LEU A 93 -4.30 8.44 21.10
C LEU A 93 -4.03 8.65 22.60
N THR A 94 -5.03 8.43 23.44
CA THR A 94 -4.94 8.66 24.89
C THR A 94 -4.09 7.60 25.57
N TYR A 95 -4.30 6.32 25.26
CA TYR A 95 -3.68 5.21 25.99
C TYR A 95 -2.39 4.68 25.37
N PHE A 96 -2.15 4.88 24.07
CA PHE A 96 -0.93 4.41 23.38
C PHE A 96 0.09 5.52 23.12
N SER A 97 -0.09 6.72 23.71
CA SER A 97 0.91 7.78 23.67
C SER A 97 1.89 7.68 24.84
N PHE A 98 3.19 7.75 24.55
CA PHE A 98 4.26 7.72 25.55
C PHE A 98 4.25 8.90 26.54
N GLU A 99 3.64 10.02 26.15
CA GLU A 99 3.55 11.23 26.96
C GLU A 99 2.10 11.73 27.01
N PRO A 100 1.52 11.93 28.21
CA PRO A 100 0.15 12.39 28.37
C PRO A 100 -0.11 13.78 27.78
N ALA A 101 0.85 14.71 27.91
CA ALA A 101 0.72 16.06 27.36
C ALA A 101 0.63 16.05 25.83
N SER A 102 1.50 15.27 25.17
CA SER A 102 1.44 15.06 23.72
C SER A 102 0.14 14.34 23.29
N ALA A 103 -0.37 13.42 24.10
CA ALA A 103 -1.64 12.73 23.84
C ALA A 103 -2.82 13.71 23.82
N TYR A 104 -2.87 14.58 24.82
CA TYR A 104 -3.91 15.59 24.98
C TYR A 104 -4.01 16.50 23.75
N TYR A 105 -2.89 17.07 23.29
CA TYR A 105 -2.90 17.91 22.10
C TYR A 105 -3.29 17.16 20.83
N ARG A 106 -2.95 15.88 20.68
CA ARG A 106 -3.38 15.08 19.51
C ARG A 106 -4.88 14.86 19.48
N VAL A 107 -5.52 14.65 20.63
CA VAL A 107 -6.98 14.56 20.73
C VAL A 107 -7.63 15.89 20.35
N LEU A 108 -7.11 17.02 20.83
CA LEU A 108 -7.61 18.34 20.44
C LEU A 108 -7.40 18.64 18.94
N ILE A 109 -6.26 18.26 18.38
CA ILE A 109 -5.98 18.38 16.95
C ILE A 109 -6.99 17.55 16.15
N TRP A 110 -7.30 16.33 16.61
CA TRP A 110 -8.32 15.51 15.98
C TRP A 110 -9.69 16.17 16.01
N GLU A 111 -10.14 16.62 17.19
CA GLU A 111 -11.46 17.21 17.39
C GLU A 111 -11.62 18.51 16.58
N PHE A 112 -10.80 19.52 16.87
CA PHE A 112 -10.90 20.84 16.24
C PHE A 112 -10.46 20.80 14.78
N GLY A 113 -9.48 19.96 14.44
CA GLY A 113 -9.00 19.85 13.07
C GLY A 113 -10.03 19.19 12.15
N SER A 114 -10.71 18.14 12.63
CA SER A 114 -11.81 17.52 11.89
C SER A 114 -12.98 18.48 11.73
N GLN A 115 -13.33 19.23 12.79
CA GLN A 115 -14.34 20.28 12.69
C GLN A 115 -13.95 21.36 11.68
N SER A 116 -12.70 21.83 11.68
CA SER A 116 -12.27 22.86 10.74
C SER A 116 -12.31 22.38 9.29
N ALA A 117 -11.90 21.13 9.05
CA ALA A 117 -12.01 20.50 7.73
C ALA A 117 -13.48 20.37 7.27
N LEU A 118 -14.41 20.09 8.19
CA LEU A 118 -15.85 20.03 7.89
C LEU A 118 -16.45 21.41 7.63
N ASN A 119 -15.98 22.44 8.33
CA ASN A 119 -16.40 23.83 8.11
C ASN A 119 -15.90 24.38 6.76
N HIS A 120 -14.74 23.89 6.30
CA HIS A 120 -14.08 24.35 5.06
C HIS A 120 -13.81 23.18 4.09
N PRO A 121 -14.85 22.48 3.61
CA PRO A 121 -14.71 21.14 3.05
C PRO A 121 -14.00 21.09 1.70
N ILE A 122 -14.11 22.12 0.86
CA ILE A 122 -13.60 22.06 -0.53
C ILE A 122 -12.16 22.54 -0.62
N PHE A 123 -11.86 23.73 -0.08
CA PHE A 123 -10.56 24.39 -0.23
C PHE A 123 -9.77 24.49 1.08
N GLY A 124 -10.35 24.07 2.21
CA GLY A 124 -9.72 24.24 3.51
C GLY A 124 -9.54 25.71 3.88
N VAL A 125 -8.68 25.95 4.87
CA VAL A 125 -8.36 27.30 5.35
C VAL A 125 -7.10 27.91 4.69
N GLY A 126 -6.46 27.18 3.77
CA GLY A 126 -5.19 27.56 3.16
C GLY A 126 -4.07 27.74 4.19
N TYR A 127 -3.31 28.84 4.07
CA TYR A 127 -2.33 29.26 5.08
C TYR A 127 -2.94 30.17 6.16
N GLY A 128 -4.27 30.26 6.21
CA GLY A 128 -5.00 30.95 7.27
C GLY A 128 -4.99 30.18 8.59
N ARG A 129 -5.64 30.76 9.60
CA ARG A 129 -5.85 30.09 10.88
C ARG A 129 -6.97 29.06 10.73
N TRP A 130 -6.69 27.81 11.11
CA TRP A 130 -7.71 26.78 11.24
C TRP A 130 -8.54 26.95 12.51
N ASP A 131 -9.76 26.41 12.51
CA ASP A 131 -10.75 26.60 13.58
C ASP A 131 -10.28 25.90 14.86
N ARG A 132 -9.70 26.69 15.75
CA ARG A 132 -9.12 26.21 17.01
C ARG A 132 -9.20 27.30 18.09
N PRO A 133 -9.27 26.93 19.39
CA PRO A 133 -9.22 27.89 20.49
C PRO A 133 -7.95 28.75 20.47
N GLU A 134 -8.04 29.99 20.99
CA GLU A 134 -6.91 30.95 20.97
C GLU A 134 -5.71 30.50 21.79
N TRP A 135 -5.93 29.78 22.88
CA TRP A 135 -4.86 29.28 23.75
C TRP A 135 -4.12 28.07 23.16
N MET A 136 -4.69 27.40 22.16
CA MET A 136 -4.07 26.22 21.56
C MET A 136 -2.86 26.66 20.71
N PRO A 137 -1.82 25.83 20.54
CA PRO A 137 -0.76 26.08 19.54
C PRO A 137 -1.21 25.81 18.09
N PRO A 138 -0.66 26.51 17.07
CA PRO A 138 -1.07 26.34 15.67
C PRO A 138 -0.60 25.05 15.00
N SER A 139 0.31 24.32 15.63
CA SER A 139 0.89 23.08 15.09
C SER A 139 -0.20 22.02 14.87
N ILE A 140 -0.13 21.35 13.71
CA ILE A 140 -1.00 20.23 13.36
C ILE A 140 -0.12 19.00 13.19
N ASP A 141 0.09 18.27 14.28
CA ASP A 141 0.93 17.07 14.33
C ASP A 141 0.15 15.80 13.94
N MET A 142 -0.57 15.86 12.81
CA MET A 142 -1.36 14.75 12.28
C MET A 142 -1.39 14.81 10.75
N TYR A 143 -0.45 14.11 10.10
CA TYR A 143 -0.24 14.17 8.65
C TYR A 143 -1.51 13.88 7.82
N TRP A 144 -2.29 12.89 8.22
CA TRP A 144 -3.49 12.47 7.48
C TRP A 144 -4.63 13.49 7.55
N LEU A 145 -4.70 14.27 8.63
CA LEU A 145 -5.69 15.33 8.80
C LEU A 145 -5.22 16.66 8.19
N TYR A 146 -3.91 16.91 8.19
CA TYR A 146 -3.29 18.15 7.74
C TYR A 146 -3.78 18.65 6.37
N HIS A 147 -3.78 17.76 5.37
CA HIS A 147 -4.17 18.13 4.01
C HIS A 147 -5.65 18.50 3.92
N ALA A 148 -6.50 17.85 4.73
CA ALA A 148 -7.92 18.16 4.80
C ALA A 148 -8.18 19.54 5.42
N ILE A 149 -7.42 19.91 6.44
CA ILE A 149 -7.53 21.24 7.08
C ILE A 149 -7.09 22.34 6.13
N LEU A 150 -5.89 22.22 5.54
CA LEU A 150 -5.31 23.31 4.74
C LEU A 150 -5.93 23.43 3.36
N PHE A 151 -6.21 22.30 2.70
CA PHE A 151 -6.58 22.29 1.28
C PHE A 151 -7.96 21.68 1.03
N GLY A 152 -8.68 21.30 2.09
CA GLY A 152 -10.01 20.71 2.01
C GLY A 152 -10.01 19.19 1.96
N ILE A 153 -11.16 18.61 2.26
CA ILE A 153 -11.42 17.17 2.31
C ILE A 153 -10.97 16.46 1.02
N PRO A 154 -11.18 16.99 -0.21
CA PRO A 154 -10.69 16.36 -1.43
C PRO A 154 -9.17 16.10 -1.42
N ALA A 155 -8.37 17.05 -0.93
CA ALA A 155 -6.92 16.89 -0.86
C ALA A 155 -6.52 15.78 0.14
N GLY A 156 -7.19 15.74 1.31
CA GLY A 156 -7.03 14.65 2.27
C GLY A 156 -7.38 13.29 1.68
N ILE A 157 -8.50 13.20 0.96
CA ILE A 157 -8.96 11.97 0.30
C ILE A 157 -7.97 11.53 -0.78
N PHE A 158 -7.46 12.43 -1.62
CA PHE A 158 -6.51 12.05 -2.66
C PHE A 158 -5.17 11.58 -2.09
N MET A 159 -4.67 12.22 -1.04
CA MET A 159 -3.43 11.79 -0.39
C MET A 159 -3.60 10.42 0.29
N MET A 160 -4.67 10.25 1.08
CA MET A 160 -4.98 8.98 1.73
C MET A 160 -5.27 7.87 0.71
N GLY A 161 -6.09 8.17 -0.30
CA GLY A 161 -6.46 7.26 -1.38
C GLY A 161 -5.26 6.83 -2.21
N GLY A 162 -4.36 7.76 -2.55
CA GLY A 162 -3.11 7.44 -3.25
C GLY A 162 -2.20 6.51 -2.44
N PHE A 163 -2.08 6.77 -1.13
CA PHE A 163 -1.35 5.89 -0.22
C PHE A 163 -1.97 4.50 -0.15
N LEU A 164 -3.26 4.40 0.16
CA LEU A 164 -3.96 3.13 0.32
C LEU A 164 -3.99 2.32 -0.97
N THR A 165 -4.19 2.97 -2.12
CA THR A 165 -4.19 2.31 -3.42
C THR A 165 -2.82 1.69 -3.72
N MET A 166 -1.72 2.41 -3.45
CA MET A 166 -0.38 1.87 -3.67
C MET A 166 -0.08 0.69 -2.74
N VAL A 167 -0.36 0.84 -1.43
CA VAL A 167 -0.16 -0.23 -0.44
C VAL A 167 -1.00 -1.45 -0.77
N ALA A 168 -2.28 -1.27 -1.11
CA ALA A 168 -3.17 -2.36 -1.51
C ALA A 168 -2.68 -3.04 -2.80
N SER A 169 -2.26 -2.25 -3.80
CA SER A 169 -1.71 -2.80 -5.04
C SER A 169 -0.51 -3.70 -4.76
N VAL A 170 0.45 -3.26 -3.94
CA VAL A 170 1.61 -4.08 -3.58
C VAL A 170 1.22 -5.30 -2.74
N ALA A 171 0.27 -5.15 -1.81
CA ALA A 171 -0.17 -6.23 -0.92
C ALA A 171 -0.92 -7.36 -1.64
N PHE A 172 -1.79 -7.03 -2.59
CA PHE A 172 -2.62 -8.01 -3.31
C PHE A 172 -1.96 -8.55 -4.58
N THR A 173 -0.79 -8.04 -4.97
CA THR A 173 -0.05 -8.59 -6.10
C THR A 173 0.53 -9.94 -5.74
N LYS A 174 0.13 -10.98 -6.47
CA LYS A 174 0.69 -12.34 -6.35
C LYS A 174 2.16 -12.33 -6.74
N GLU A 175 3.00 -12.99 -5.95
CA GLU A 175 4.42 -13.17 -6.22
C GLU A 175 4.79 -14.62 -5.99
N THR A 176 5.61 -15.19 -6.87
CA THR A 176 6.13 -16.55 -6.72
C THR A 176 7.59 -16.56 -6.33
N ASP A 177 8.33 -15.50 -6.62
CA ASP A 177 9.74 -15.37 -6.22
C ASP A 177 9.85 -14.99 -4.73
N GLU A 178 10.45 -15.87 -3.93
CA GLU A 178 10.67 -15.64 -2.50
C GLU A 178 11.45 -14.35 -2.22
N ARG A 179 12.42 -13.99 -3.06
CA ARG A 179 13.24 -12.79 -2.86
C ARG A 179 12.38 -11.54 -2.98
N ARG A 180 11.53 -11.48 -4.00
CA ARG A 180 10.61 -10.36 -4.23
C ARG A 180 9.51 -10.30 -3.19
N LEU A 181 9.03 -11.46 -2.73
CA LEU A 181 8.07 -11.52 -1.63
C LEU A 181 8.65 -10.89 -0.35
N ARG A 182 9.94 -11.10 -0.06
CA ARG A 182 10.63 -10.44 1.06
C ARG A 182 10.68 -8.92 0.87
N TYR A 183 10.97 -8.44 -0.34
CA TYR A 183 11.02 -7.00 -0.64
C TYR A 183 9.66 -6.33 -0.48
N ARG A 184 8.59 -6.96 -1.00
CA ARG A 184 7.22 -6.49 -0.81
C ARG A 184 6.82 -6.49 0.66
N THR A 185 7.14 -7.56 1.39
CA THR A 185 6.86 -7.64 2.84
C THR A 185 7.57 -6.52 3.60
N ALA A 186 8.86 -6.29 3.33
CA ALA A 186 9.61 -5.21 3.95
C ALA A 186 9.01 -3.84 3.64
N TYR A 187 8.67 -3.60 2.38
CA TYR A 187 8.00 -2.38 1.94
C TYR A 187 6.69 -2.13 2.68
N LEU A 188 5.81 -3.14 2.75
CA LEU A 188 4.51 -3.02 3.42
C LEU A 188 4.67 -2.76 4.92
N ILE A 189 5.66 -3.37 5.57
CA ILE A 189 5.96 -3.11 6.99
C ILE A 189 6.39 -1.66 7.20
N VAL A 190 7.28 -1.13 6.35
CA VAL A 190 7.70 0.29 6.41
C VAL A 190 6.53 1.23 6.17
N MET A 191 5.74 0.98 5.13
CA MET A 191 4.58 1.81 4.80
C MET A 191 3.51 1.77 5.89
N THR A 192 3.30 0.62 6.52
CA THR A 192 2.43 0.51 7.71
C THR A 192 2.97 1.34 8.87
N GLY A 193 4.29 1.35 9.09
CA GLY A 193 4.93 2.24 10.06
C GLY A 193 4.66 3.72 9.77
N TYR A 194 4.80 4.16 8.51
CA TYR A 194 4.43 5.52 8.11
C TYR A 194 2.94 5.81 8.33
N PHE A 195 2.06 4.87 7.99
CA PHE A 195 0.62 5.03 8.19
C PHE A 195 0.29 5.31 9.65
N LEU A 196 0.79 4.47 10.57
CA LEU A 196 0.54 4.60 12.01
C LEU A 196 1.13 5.90 12.58
N VAL A 197 2.36 6.25 12.19
CA VAL A 197 3.02 7.48 12.65
C VAL A 197 2.32 8.73 12.11
N GLY A 198 1.78 8.67 10.88
CA GLY A 198 1.07 9.80 10.27
C GLY A 198 -0.19 10.24 11.02
N TRP A 199 -0.75 9.39 11.89
CA TRP A 199 -1.86 9.75 12.78
C TRP A 199 -1.40 10.51 14.04
N THR A 200 -0.11 10.59 14.32
CA THR A 200 0.42 11.18 15.57
C THR A 200 1.52 12.22 15.35
N VAL A 201 2.02 12.34 14.13
CA VAL A 201 3.11 13.22 13.74
C VAL A 201 2.88 13.73 12.32
N HIS A 202 3.27 14.99 12.06
CA HIS A 202 3.36 15.53 10.71
C HIS A 202 4.73 15.25 10.06
N PHE A 203 4.75 14.94 8.77
CA PHE A 203 6.00 14.70 8.04
C PHE A 203 6.57 16.01 7.52
N TRP A 204 7.63 16.50 8.16
CA TRP A 204 8.33 17.70 7.73
C TRP A 204 9.54 17.38 6.84
N ASN A 205 9.75 18.22 5.82
CA ASN A 205 10.95 18.30 4.98
C ASN A 205 11.46 16.91 4.52
N ALA A 206 12.65 16.50 4.96
CA ALA A 206 13.29 15.23 4.56
C ALA A 206 12.43 13.99 4.87
N THR A 207 11.64 14.00 5.95
CA THR A 207 10.75 12.88 6.27
C THR A 207 9.66 12.73 5.21
N TYR A 208 9.11 13.86 4.75
CA TYR A 208 8.08 13.88 3.72
C TYR A 208 8.63 13.46 2.36
N VAL A 209 9.82 13.96 1.99
CA VAL A 209 10.51 13.54 0.76
C VAL A 209 10.75 12.03 0.77
N LEU A 210 11.25 11.48 1.87
CA LEU A 210 11.47 10.04 2.00
C LEU A 210 10.16 9.25 1.93
N PHE A 211 9.11 9.73 2.59
CA PHE A 211 7.78 9.11 2.53
C PHE A 211 7.25 9.04 1.09
N LEU A 212 7.27 10.16 0.35
CA LEU A 212 6.82 10.20 -1.05
C LEU A 212 7.69 9.34 -1.96
N PHE A 213 9.02 9.36 -1.75
CA PHE A 213 9.95 8.52 -2.50
C PHE A 213 9.65 7.03 -2.29
N LEU A 214 9.44 6.59 -1.04
CA LEU A 214 9.05 5.23 -0.73
C LEU A 214 7.65 4.92 -1.31
N LEU A 215 6.68 5.82 -1.16
CA LEU A 215 5.37 5.63 -1.76
C LEU A 215 5.47 5.38 -3.28
N GLY A 216 6.24 6.20 -4.00
CA GLY A 216 6.49 6.05 -5.43
C GLY A 216 7.26 4.76 -5.78
N SER A 217 8.24 4.35 -4.97
CA SER A 217 9.04 3.15 -5.22
C SER A 217 8.22 1.85 -5.15
N GLY A 218 7.05 1.88 -4.50
CA GLY A 218 6.07 0.78 -4.54
C GLY A 218 5.66 0.38 -5.96
N SER A 219 5.62 1.34 -6.90
CA SER A 219 5.30 1.05 -8.31
C SER A 219 6.31 0.12 -8.98
N TRP A 220 7.59 0.17 -8.57
CA TRP A 220 8.63 -0.72 -9.12
C TRP A 220 8.39 -2.18 -8.71
N LEU A 221 7.82 -2.40 -7.52
CA LEU A 221 7.45 -3.73 -7.04
C LEU A 221 6.27 -4.34 -7.80
N LEU A 222 5.55 -3.54 -8.60
CA LEU A 222 4.44 -3.95 -9.47
C LEU A 222 4.86 -4.22 -10.93
N GLY A 223 6.08 -3.83 -11.32
CA GLY A 223 6.50 -3.70 -12.73
C GLY A 223 6.28 -4.93 -13.61
N ASP A 224 6.45 -6.13 -13.05
CA ASP A 224 6.35 -7.35 -13.86
C ASP A 224 4.92 -7.80 -14.14
N VAL A 225 3.95 -7.42 -13.29
CA VAL A 225 2.53 -7.67 -13.59
C VAL A 225 2.05 -6.78 -14.74
N VAL A 226 2.49 -5.52 -14.77
CA VAL A 226 2.17 -4.59 -15.85
C VAL A 226 2.80 -5.08 -17.16
N ASN A 227 4.08 -5.47 -17.14
CA ASN A 227 4.77 -5.97 -18.33
C ASN A 227 4.19 -7.30 -18.85
N ALA A 228 3.82 -8.22 -17.95
CA ALA A 228 3.18 -9.48 -18.33
C ALA A 228 1.76 -9.28 -18.91
N ASN A 229 0.98 -8.35 -18.34
CA ASN A 229 -0.34 -7.99 -18.86
C ASN A 229 -0.25 -7.31 -20.23
N LEU A 230 0.72 -6.41 -20.44
CA LEU A 230 0.97 -5.77 -21.74
C LEU A 230 1.43 -6.79 -22.80
N GLY A 231 2.31 -7.73 -22.43
CA GLY A 231 2.76 -8.79 -23.33
C GLY A 231 1.62 -9.74 -23.75
N SER A 232 0.76 -10.14 -22.80
CA SER A 232 -0.39 -11.00 -23.08
C SER A 232 -1.48 -10.29 -23.91
N ALA A 233 -1.73 -9.00 -23.66
CA ALA A 233 -2.63 -8.18 -24.49
C ALA A 233 -2.13 -8.06 -25.93
N ARG A 234 -0.84 -7.74 -26.12
CA ARG A 234 -0.20 -7.64 -27.44
C ARG A 234 -0.23 -8.96 -28.20
N THR A 235 -0.01 -10.09 -27.51
CA THR A 235 -0.09 -11.43 -28.12
C THR A 235 -1.51 -11.78 -28.57
N ARG A 236 -2.53 -11.42 -27.77
CA ARG A 236 -3.94 -11.59 -28.17
C ARG A 236 -4.30 -10.75 -29.39
N GLU A 237 -3.81 -9.51 -29.46
CA GLU A 237 -4.06 -8.62 -30.60
C GLU A 237 -3.42 -9.15 -31.89
N ILE A 238 -2.16 -9.61 -31.81
CA ILE A 238 -1.48 -10.26 -32.94
C ILE A 238 -2.27 -11.49 -33.42
N ASN A 239 -2.69 -12.38 -32.50
CA ASN A 239 -3.49 -13.56 -32.85
C ASN A 239 -4.88 -13.23 -33.43
N ARG A 240 -5.48 -12.10 -33.04
CA ARG A 240 -6.75 -11.63 -33.59
C ARG A 240 -6.57 -11.10 -35.01
N SER A 241 -5.48 -10.37 -35.27
CA SER A 241 -5.13 -9.86 -36.61
C SER A 241 -4.71 -10.95 -37.60
N SER A 242 -4.08 -12.03 -37.11
CA SER A 242 -3.73 -13.18 -37.97
C SER A 242 -4.96 -14.00 -38.34
N ARG A 243 -5.93 -14.16 -37.43
CA ARG A 243 -7.22 -14.81 -37.73
C ARG A 243 -8.08 -14.03 -38.72
N SER A 244 -8.13 -12.69 -38.63
CA SER A 244 -8.89 -11.90 -39.62
C SER A 244 -8.25 -11.93 -41.00
N ARG A 245 -6.92 -12.00 -41.10
CA ARG A 245 -6.21 -12.19 -42.39
C ARG A 245 -6.32 -13.59 -42.96
N GLY A 246 -6.44 -14.63 -42.13
CA GLY A 246 -6.68 -16.01 -42.58
C GLY A 246 -8.09 -16.18 -43.17
N SER A 247 -9.10 -15.64 -42.49
CA SER A 247 -10.50 -15.72 -42.95
C SER A 247 -10.73 -15.01 -44.29
N ALA A 248 -10.02 -13.92 -44.57
CA ALA A 248 -10.14 -13.19 -45.84
C ALA A 248 -9.45 -13.92 -47.02
N ARG A 249 -8.55 -14.87 -46.76
CA ARG A 249 -7.87 -15.65 -47.81
C ARG A 249 -8.62 -16.93 -48.20
N ASP A 250 -9.43 -17.47 -47.29
CA ASP A 250 -10.20 -18.69 -47.56
C ASP A 250 -11.53 -18.41 -48.30
N GLU A 251 -12.04 -17.17 -48.27
CA GLU A 251 -13.22 -16.78 -49.06
C GLU A 251 -12.91 -16.58 -50.56
N ASP A 252 -11.66 -16.28 -50.94
CA ASP A 252 -11.25 -16.10 -52.35
C ASP A 252 -10.99 -17.43 -53.09
N CYS A 253 -10.85 -18.56 -52.38
CA CYS A 253 -10.51 -19.87 -52.98
C CYS A 253 -11.70 -20.79 -53.28
N ASN A 254 -12.94 -20.40 -52.93
CA ASN A 254 -14.13 -21.26 -53.05
C ASN A 254 -15.08 -20.89 -54.22
N GLY A 255 -14.62 -20.09 -55.19
CA GLY A 255 -15.37 -19.79 -56.41
C GLY A 255 -15.02 -20.73 -57.57
N ALA A 256 -15.39 -22.02 -57.50
CA ALA A 256 -15.39 -22.91 -58.66
C ALA A 256 -16.70 -23.72 -58.75
N ASP A 257 -17.33 -23.57 -59.90
CA ASP A 257 -18.71 -23.85 -60.31
C ASP A 257 -19.05 -25.37 -60.43
N PRO A 258 -20.24 -25.86 -60.01
CA PRO A 258 -20.66 -27.24 -60.27
C PRO A 258 -21.75 -27.28 -61.36
N GLY A 259 -21.43 -27.86 -62.52
CA GLY A 259 -22.44 -28.19 -63.53
C GLY A 259 -21.96 -29.18 -64.58
N LEU A 260 -22.35 -30.45 -64.47
CA LEU A 260 -23.16 -31.14 -65.48
C LEU A 260 -23.52 -32.57 -65.05
N THR A 261 -24.68 -32.99 -65.53
CA THR A 261 -25.55 -34.10 -65.11
C THR A 261 -25.28 -35.43 -65.83
N ASP A 262 -25.52 -36.51 -65.06
CA ASP A 262 -26.16 -37.82 -65.34
C ASP A 262 -26.39 -38.33 -66.79
N GLY A 263 -26.13 -39.62 -67.00
CA GLY A 263 -26.41 -40.36 -68.24
C GLY A 263 -25.92 -41.83 -68.23
N ALA A 264 -26.87 -42.77 -68.21
CA ALA A 264 -26.74 -44.23 -68.06
C ALA A 264 -25.92 -44.99 -69.13
N GLU A 265 -25.31 -46.15 -68.76
CA GLU A 265 -25.71 -47.50 -69.24
C GLU A 265 -24.72 -48.64 -68.89
N ARG A 266 -25.30 -49.78 -68.44
CA ARG A 266 -24.97 -51.21 -68.64
C ARG A 266 -23.53 -51.78 -68.54
N ASN A 267 -23.38 -52.68 -67.56
CA ASN A 267 -22.55 -53.92 -67.55
C ASN A 267 -23.06 -54.90 -68.67
N PRO A 268 -22.36 -55.98 -69.16
CA PRO A 268 -21.22 -56.66 -68.53
C PRO A 268 -20.18 -57.44 -69.40
N LYS A 269 -19.19 -58.01 -68.68
CA LYS A 269 -18.29 -59.17 -69.01
C LYS A 269 -17.08 -58.94 -69.93
N LYS A 270 -15.88 -59.34 -69.46
CA LYS A 270 -15.21 -60.61 -69.84
C LYS A 270 -13.81 -60.75 -69.20
N ARG A 271 -13.59 -61.93 -68.63
CA ARG A 271 -12.35 -62.72 -68.42
C ARG A 271 -11.11 -62.06 -67.83
#